data_AF-A0A422ZUX0-F1
#
_entry.id   AF-A0A422ZUX0-F1
#
_cell.length_a   1.000
_cell.length_b   1.000
_cell.length_c   1.000
_cell.angle_alpha   90.00
_cell.angle_beta   90.00
_cell.angle_gamma   90.00
#
_symmetry.space_group_name_H-M   'P 1'
#
loop_
_entity.id
_entity.type
_entity.pdbx_description
1 polymer ?
#
loop_
_entity_poly.entity_id
_entity_poly.type
_entity_poly.pdbx_seq_one_letter_code
_entity_poly.pdbx_strand_id
1 'polypeptide(L)'
;MLLWGGDPATPADADWLAVLRKLRRRAVDGMVWVTSALDVLPATENSATSGLTPDAMDSVSHALKLRYEALGWKLPLYVWSLHPRAGEQAGRVTQPVGCLLPANCSPQTLAGQLTGLIPQLTAQGIQQVCGQPQHNFLLALADQLTRKPETVTEPLSV
;
A
#
# COMPACT_ATOMS: atom_id res chain seq x y z
N MET A 1 8.49 2.45 19.42
CA MET A 1 7.44 2.23 18.42
C MET A 1 6.40 1.28 19.00
N LEU A 2 5.15 1.71 19.06
CA LEU A 2 4.02 0.83 19.29
C LEU A 2 3.54 0.35 17.92
N LEU A 3 3.72 -0.94 17.60
CA LEU A 3 3.16 -1.54 16.39
C LEU A 3 1.82 -2.16 16.77
N TRP A 4 0.72 -1.60 16.29
CA TRP A 4 -0.62 -2.15 16.47
C TRP A 4 -1.17 -2.56 15.11
N GLY A 5 -1.68 -3.79 15.01
CA GLY A 5 -2.25 -4.35 13.79
C GLY A 5 -3.64 -4.90 14.06
N GLY A 6 -4.58 -4.60 13.17
CA GLY A 6 -5.95 -5.07 13.18
C GLY A 6 -6.57 -4.89 11.79
N ASP A 7 -7.70 -5.55 11.54
CA ASP A 7 -8.43 -5.39 10.28
C ASP A 7 -9.10 -3.99 10.25
N PRO A 8 -8.90 -3.15 9.22
CA PRO A 8 -9.59 -1.86 9.10
C PRO A 8 -11.12 -1.99 9.20
N ALA A 9 -11.70 -3.13 8.80
CA ALA A 9 -13.13 -3.43 8.88
C ALA A 9 -13.62 -3.73 10.31
N THR A 10 -12.71 -4.01 11.25
CA THR A 10 -13.09 -4.14 12.67
C THR A 10 -13.26 -2.77 13.31
N PRO A 11 -14.28 -2.60 14.18
CA PRO A 11 -14.48 -1.36 14.91
C PRO A 11 -13.24 -1.07 15.76
N ALA A 12 -12.83 0.20 15.77
CA ALA A 12 -11.68 0.64 16.54
C ALA A 12 -11.92 0.47 18.05
N ASP A 13 -10.93 -0.06 18.77
CA ASP A 13 -10.98 -0.18 20.23
C ASP A 13 -10.87 1.23 20.86
N ALA A 14 -12.02 1.79 21.19
CA ALA A 14 -12.14 3.15 21.71
C ALA A 14 -11.46 3.30 23.09
N ASP A 15 -11.49 2.28 23.93
CA ASP A 15 -10.89 2.31 25.26
C ASP A 15 -9.37 2.32 25.16
N TRP A 16 -8.82 1.48 24.28
CA TRP A 16 -7.38 1.45 24.01
C TRP A 16 -6.89 2.77 23.37
N LEU A 17 -7.60 3.31 22.38
CA LEU A 17 -7.27 4.60 21.76
C LEU A 17 -7.35 5.76 22.77
N ALA A 18 -8.33 5.72 23.69
CA ALA A 18 -8.45 6.71 24.76
C ALA A 18 -7.29 6.63 25.77
N VAL A 19 -6.74 5.44 26.02
CA VAL A 19 -5.51 5.26 26.83
C VAL A 19 -4.31 5.86 26.11
N LEU A 20 -4.16 5.60 24.81
CA LEU A 20 -3.05 6.16 24.01
C LEU A 20 -3.08 7.69 23.97
N ARG A 21 -4.27 8.29 23.88
CA ARG A 21 -4.44 9.75 23.91
C ARG A 21 -3.92 10.40 25.20
N LYS A 22 -3.87 9.65 26.31
CA LYS A 22 -3.37 10.15 27.61
C LYS A 22 -1.84 10.12 27.71
N LEU A 23 -1.13 9.51 26.76
CA LEU A 23 0.33 9.48 26.76
C LEU A 23 0.90 10.84 26.32
N ARG A 24 1.73 11.44 27.19
CA ARG A 24 2.30 12.79 26.98
C ARG A 24 3.29 12.92 25.81
N ARG A 25 3.73 11.81 25.23
CA ARG A 25 4.58 11.77 24.02
C ARG A 25 3.77 11.10 22.92
N ARG A 26 3.92 11.56 21.68
CA ARG A 26 3.39 10.93 20.46
C ARG A 26 3.89 9.48 20.39
N ALA A 27 3.23 8.57 21.09
CA ALA A 27 3.66 7.19 21.25
C ALA A 27 3.39 6.34 19.99
N VAL A 28 2.58 6.90 19.09
CA VAL A 28 2.25 6.33 17.80
C VAL A 28 2.90 7.20 16.73
N ASP A 29 3.78 6.59 15.95
CA ASP A 29 4.60 7.27 14.93
C ASP A 29 3.98 7.21 13.53
N GLY A 30 3.04 6.30 13.30
CA GLY A 30 2.37 6.12 12.01
C GLY A 30 1.39 4.95 12.02
N MET A 31 0.65 4.81 10.94
CA MET A 31 -0.28 3.70 10.69
C MET A 31 0.10 3.00 9.40
N VAL A 32 0.08 1.68 9.39
CA VAL A 32 0.36 0.88 8.19
C VAL A 32 -0.92 0.17 7.77
N TRP A 33 -1.42 0.46 6.58
CA TRP A 33 -2.51 -0.27 5.96
C TRP A 33 -1.93 -1.31 5.01
N VAL A 34 -2.09 -2.58 5.35
CA VAL A 34 -1.63 -3.72 4.53
C VAL A 34 -2.81 -4.25 3.73
N THR A 35 -2.67 -4.36 2.41
CA THR A 35 -3.77 -4.80 1.53
C THR A 35 -3.23 -5.53 0.30
N SER A 36 -3.91 -6.60 -0.13
CA SER A 36 -3.67 -7.24 -1.44
C SER A 36 -4.64 -6.77 -2.52
N ALA A 37 -5.57 -5.86 -2.20
CA ALA A 37 -6.57 -5.39 -3.15
C ALA A 37 -5.99 -4.44 -4.22
N LEU A 38 -4.77 -3.95 -4.00
CA LEU A 38 -3.97 -3.21 -5.00
C LEU A 38 -3.17 -4.14 -5.92
N ASP A 39 -3.20 -5.46 -5.69
CA ASP A 39 -2.57 -6.44 -6.59
C ASP A 39 -3.46 -6.68 -7.82
N VAL A 40 -3.14 -5.96 -8.89
CA VAL A 40 -3.82 -6.06 -10.19
C VAL A 40 -2.92 -6.79 -11.21
N LEU A 41 -1.82 -7.41 -10.75
CA LEU A 41 -1.01 -8.26 -11.61
C LEU A 41 -1.83 -9.45 -12.11
N PRO A 42 -1.61 -9.89 -13.37
CA PRO A 42 -2.29 -11.04 -13.92
C PRO A 42 -2.00 -12.27 -13.05
N ALA A 43 -3.07 -12.85 -12.49
CA ALA A 43 -2.96 -14.06 -11.69
C ALA A 43 -2.66 -15.26 -12.61
N THR A 44 -1.85 -16.20 -12.14
CA THR A 44 -2.01 -17.60 -12.54
C THR A 44 -3.38 -18.07 -12.06
N GLU A 45 -4.03 -18.95 -12.82
CA GLU A 45 -5.49 -19.20 -12.95
C GLU A 45 -6.33 -19.40 -11.67
N ASN A 46 -5.75 -19.36 -10.46
CA ASN A 46 -6.38 -19.72 -9.19
C ASN A 46 -6.36 -18.64 -8.08
N SER A 47 -6.02 -17.38 -8.37
CA SER A 47 -5.97 -16.32 -7.33
C SER A 47 -6.99 -15.20 -7.56
N ALA A 48 -8.20 -15.37 -7.00
CA ALA A 48 -9.24 -14.36 -7.00
C ALA A 48 -9.01 -13.37 -5.84
N THR A 49 -8.29 -12.28 -6.09
CA THR A 49 -8.41 -11.07 -5.25
C THR A 49 -9.31 -10.06 -5.94
N SER A 50 -10.40 -9.67 -5.27
CA SER A 50 -11.26 -8.59 -5.75
C SER A 50 -10.44 -7.29 -5.69
N GLY A 51 -10.36 -6.58 -6.82
CA GLY A 51 -9.71 -5.28 -6.86
C GLY A 51 -10.34 -4.30 -5.87
N LEU A 52 -9.60 -3.25 -5.52
CA LEU A 52 -10.03 -2.26 -4.53
C LEU A 52 -11.22 -1.45 -5.10
N THR A 53 -12.42 -1.67 -4.56
CA THR A 53 -13.65 -0.99 -5.00
C THR A 53 -13.82 0.38 -4.33
N PRO A 54 -14.58 1.32 -4.94
CA PRO A 54 -14.88 2.62 -4.32
C PRO A 54 -15.51 2.47 -2.93
N ASP A 55 -16.51 1.60 -2.77
CA ASP A 55 -17.18 1.36 -1.48
C ASP A 55 -16.21 0.82 -0.41
N ALA A 56 -15.28 -0.06 -0.80
CA ALA A 56 -14.27 -0.58 0.10
C ALA A 56 -13.28 0.52 0.52
N MET A 57 -12.92 1.42 -0.40
CA MET A 57 -12.09 2.56 -0.07
C MET A 57 -12.81 3.53 0.88
N ASP A 58 -14.08 3.87 0.61
CA ASP A 58 -14.86 4.74 1.46
C ASP A 58 -14.99 4.19 2.88
N SER A 59 -15.20 2.88 3.00
CA SER A 59 -15.21 2.17 4.29
C SER A 59 -13.87 2.30 5.02
N VAL A 60 -12.75 2.06 4.33
CA VAL A 60 -11.40 2.21 4.91
C VAL A 60 -11.17 3.67 5.34
N SER A 61 -11.41 4.63 4.45
CA SER A 61 -11.27 6.07 4.72
C SER A 61 -12.10 6.52 5.93
N HIS A 62 -13.35 6.07 6.01
CA HIS A 62 -14.21 6.33 7.16
C HIS A 62 -13.65 5.72 8.45
N ALA A 63 -13.20 4.46 8.39
CA ALA A 63 -12.62 3.78 9.54
C ALA A 63 -11.29 4.42 10.00
N LEU A 64 -10.49 4.96 9.08
CA LEU A 64 -9.28 5.72 9.43
C LEU A 64 -9.62 7.07 10.06
N LYS A 65 -10.65 7.76 9.54
CA LYS A 65 -11.14 9.02 10.10
C LYS A 65 -11.58 8.85 11.56
N LEU A 66 -12.39 7.84 11.86
CA LEU A 66 -12.82 7.54 13.23
C LEU A 66 -11.64 7.28 14.18
N ARG A 67 -10.60 6.58 13.71
CA ARG A 67 -9.38 6.33 14.49
C ARG A 67 -8.64 7.64 14.78
N TYR A 68 -8.47 8.52 13.79
CA TYR A 68 -7.85 9.83 14.02
C TYR A 68 -8.65 10.72 14.97
N GLU A 69 -9.99 10.68 14.90
CA GLU A 69 -10.85 11.40 15.83
C GLU A 69 -10.70 10.88 17.26
N ALA A 70 -10.66 9.56 17.45
CA ALA A 70 -10.46 8.93 18.77
C ALA A 70 -9.05 9.19 19.35
N LEU A 71 -8.01 9.17 18.50
CA LEU A 71 -6.64 9.54 18.87
C LEU A 71 -6.51 11.03 19.19
N GLY A 72 -7.30 11.89 18.53
CA GLY A 72 -7.22 13.35 18.66
C GLY A 72 -6.09 13.99 17.86
N TRP A 73 -5.40 13.23 17.01
CA TRP A 73 -4.39 13.75 16.07
C TRP A 73 -4.29 12.88 14.81
N LYS A 74 -3.84 13.47 13.71
CA LYS A 74 -3.56 12.76 12.45
C LYS A 74 -2.17 12.12 12.49
N LEU A 75 -2.06 10.90 11.99
CA LEU A 75 -0.80 10.16 11.85
C LEU A 75 -0.44 10.00 10.37
N PRO A 76 0.85 9.87 10.02
CA PRO A 76 1.25 9.42 8.69
C PRO A 76 0.68 8.03 8.39
N LEU A 77 0.07 7.88 7.21
CA LEU A 77 -0.43 6.60 6.70
C LEU A 77 0.56 6.03 5.69
N TYR A 78 0.98 4.78 5.91
CA TYR A 78 1.77 3.99 4.98
C TYR A 78 0.88 2.91 4.39
N VAL A 79 0.84 2.80 3.06
CA VAL A 79 0.11 1.72 2.37
C VAL A 79 1.11 0.67 1.92
N TRP A 80 0.89 -0.58 2.33
CA TRP A 80 1.69 -1.71 1.93
C TRP A 80 0.84 -2.65 1.07
N SER A 81 1.08 -2.59 -0.25
CA SER A 81 0.46 -3.52 -1.20
C SER A 81 1.16 -4.87 -1.19
N LEU A 82 0.41 -5.92 -0.87
CA LEU A 82 0.86 -7.32 -0.98
C LEU A 82 0.54 -7.84 -2.38
N HIS A 83 1.49 -8.52 -3.01
CA HIS A 83 1.32 -9.08 -4.36
C HIS A 83 1.42 -10.62 -4.35
N PRO A 84 0.46 -11.33 -3.73
CA PRO A 84 0.49 -12.79 -3.67
C PRO A 84 0.42 -13.44 -5.06
N ARG A 85 -0.09 -12.74 -6.09
CA ARG A 85 -0.18 -13.25 -7.47
C ARG A 85 1.15 -13.27 -8.21
N ALA A 86 2.16 -12.57 -7.72
CA ALA A 86 3.49 -12.53 -8.32
C ALA A 86 4.24 -13.88 -8.29
N GLY A 87 3.67 -14.89 -7.61
CA GLY A 87 4.28 -16.19 -7.38
C GLY A 87 5.41 -16.14 -6.36
N GLU A 88 5.78 -17.29 -5.82
CA GLU A 88 6.97 -17.41 -4.97
C GLU A 88 8.23 -17.33 -5.84
N GLN A 89 8.86 -16.16 -5.88
CA GLN A 89 10.16 -15.95 -6.51
C GLN A 89 11.26 -16.27 -5.49
N ALA A 90 11.38 -17.56 -5.14
CA ALA A 90 12.29 -18.04 -4.10
C ALA A 90 13.74 -17.62 -4.40
N GLY A 91 14.42 -17.03 -3.40
CA GLY A 91 15.78 -16.52 -3.55
C GLY A 91 15.90 -15.16 -4.23
N ARG A 92 14.78 -14.54 -4.64
CA ARG A 92 14.78 -13.14 -5.09
C ARG A 92 15.12 -12.22 -3.93
N VAL A 93 16.06 -11.31 -4.15
CA VAL A 93 16.29 -10.19 -3.23
C VAL A 93 15.05 -9.32 -3.21
N THR A 94 14.37 -9.26 -2.06
CA THR A 94 13.20 -8.40 -1.85
C THR A 94 13.65 -7.05 -1.33
N GLN A 95 13.37 -5.99 -2.10
CA GLN A 95 13.55 -4.61 -1.69
C GLN A 95 12.19 -3.91 -1.54
N PRO A 96 12.04 -2.97 -0.59
CA PRO A 96 10.88 -2.09 -0.56
C PRO A 96 10.90 -1.21 -1.81
N VAL A 97 9.76 -1.13 -2.49
CA VAL A 97 9.55 -0.19 -3.60
C VAL A 97 8.32 0.64 -3.26
N GLY A 98 8.47 1.96 -3.36
CA GLY A 98 7.37 2.88 -3.12
C GLY A 98 7.83 4.33 -3.19
N CYS A 99 6.90 5.23 -2.91
CA CYS A 99 7.14 6.67 -2.84
C CYS A 99 6.51 7.22 -1.56
N LEU A 100 7.01 8.36 -1.08
CA LEU A 100 6.38 9.12 -0.01
C LEU A 100 5.46 10.16 -0.63
N LEU A 101 4.20 10.14 -0.24
CA LEU A 101 3.22 11.09 -0.73
C LEU A 101 3.22 12.35 0.14
N PRO A 102 3.13 13.55 -0.44
CA PRO A 102 2.96 14.76 0.33
C PRO A 102 1.61 14.75 1.05
N ALA A 103 1.49 15.55 2.11
CA ALA A 103 0.19 15.79 2.73
C ALA A 103 -0.80 16.36 1.69
N ASN A 104 -2.04 15.87 1.71
CA ASN A 104 -3.08 16.22 0.73
C ASN A 104 -2.66 15.91 -0.72
N CYS A 105 -2.01 14.76 -0.94
CA CYS A 105 -1.61 14.31 -2.26
C CYS A 105 -2.81 14.27 -3.20
N SER A 106 -2.73 14.97 -4.33
CA SER A 106 -3.73 14.86 -5.38
C SER A 106 -3.57 13.56 -6.17
N PRO A 107 -4.62 13.06 -6.82
CA PRO A 107 -4.55 11.91 -7.73
C PRO A 107 -3.45 12.04 -8.79
N GLN A 108 -3.30 13.25 -9.36
CA GLN A 108 -2.29 13.54 -10.37
C GLN A 108 -0.87 13.49 -9.79
N THR A 109 -0.68 13.95 -8.55
CA THR A 109 0.61 13.88 -7.87
C THR A 109 0.96 12.43 -7.56
N LEU A 110 -0.01 11.63 -7.12
CA LEU A 110 0.16 10.19 -6.88
C LEU A 110 0.56 9.47 -8.17
N ALA A 111 -0.16 9.71 -9.27
CA ALA A 111 0.16 9.15 -10.57
C ALA A 111 1.59 9.51 -11.03
N GLY A 112 1.98 10.77 -10.85
CA GLY A 112 3.33 11.25 -11.15
C GLY A 112 4.41 10.55 -10.31
N GLN A 113 4.18 10.39 -9.00
CA GLN A 113 5.10 9.69 -8.10
C GLN A 113 5.25 8.21 -8.50
N LEU A 114 4.15 7.51 -8.81
CA LEU A 114 4.19 6.12 -9.27
C LEU A 114 4.90 5.99 -10.62
N THR A 115 4.65 6.90 -11.56
CA THR A 115 5.33 6.94 -12.86
C THR A 115 6.84 7.15 -12.68
N GLY A 116 7.24 7.99 -11.71
CA GLY A 116 8.64 8.22 -11.36
C GLY A 116 9.39 6.98 -10.85
N LEU A 117 8.67 5.93 -10.40
CA LEU A 117 9.29 4.67 -9.96
C LEU A 117 9.65 3.76 -11.13
N ILE A 118 9.01 3.92 -12.30
CA ILE A 118 9.17 3.02 -13.46
C ILE A 118 10.63 2.85 -13.88
N PRO A 119 11.45 3.92 -14.02
CA PRO A 119 12.85 3.77 -14.41
C PRO A 119 13.68 2.93 -13.41
N GLN A 120 13.47 3.15 -12.11
CA GLN A 120 14.17 2.39 -11.06
C GLN A 120 13.72 0.93 -11.04
N LEU A 121 12.40 0.69 -11.15
CA LEU A 121 11.83 -0.65 -11.24
C LEU A 121 12.37 -1.42 -12.45
N THR A 122 12.47 -0.76 -13.60
CA THR A 122 12.96 -1.37 -14.83
C THR A 122 14.44 -1.74 -14.71
N ALA A 123 15.27 -0.81 -14.26
CA ALA A 123 16.71 -1.05 -14.10
C ALA A 123 16.99 -2.21 -13.11
N GLN A 124 16.35 -2.19 -11.94
CA GLN A 124 16.50 -3.25 -10.94
C GLN A 124 15.89 -4.57 -11.42
N GLY A 125 14.75 -4.53 -12.11
CA GLY A 125 14.11 -5.71 -12.67
C GLY A 125 14.97 -6.42 -13.72
N ILE A 126 15.63 -5.66 -14.60
CA ILE A 126 16.58 -6.21 -15.57
C ILE A 126 17.74 -6.93 -14.85
N GLN A 127 18.32 -6.29 -13.82
CA GLN A 127 19.38 -6.91 -13.02
C GLN A 127 18.93 -8.22 -12.36
N GLN A 128 17.71 -8.26 -11.82
CA GLN A 128 17.15 -9.47 -11.20
C GLN A 128 16.94 -10.60 -12.21
N VAL A 129 16.39 -10.29 -13.39
CA VAL A 129 16.15 -11.26 -14.48
C VAL A 129 17.45 -11.79 -15.08
N CYS A 130 18.49 -10.94 -15.21
CA CYS A 130 19.81 -11.37 -15.64
C CYS A 130 20.44 -12.40 -14.68
N GLY A 131 20.16 -12.29 -13.39
CA GLY A 131 20.59 -13.28 -12.39
C GLY A 131 19.77 -14.57 -12.47
N GLN A 132 18.44 -14.44 -12.48
CA GLN A 132 17.51 -15.58 -12.67
C GLN A 132 16.27 -15.12 -13.44
N PRO A 133 15.94 -15.73 -14.60
CA PRO A 133 14.82 -15.27 -15.44
C PRO A 133 13.45 -15.22 -14.77
N GLN A 134 13.27 -16.03 -13.72
CA GLN A 134 12.05 -16.07 -12.91
C GLN A 134 11.84 -14.83 -12.03
N HIS A 135 12.87 -14.00 -11.82
CA HIS A 135 12.79 -12.81 -10.97
C HIS A 135 12.21 -11.58 -11.69
N ASN A 136 11.04 -11.74 -12.31
CA ASN A 136 10.43 -10.74 -13.19
C ASN A 136 9.45 -9.77 -12.49
N PHE A 137 9.29 -9.87 -11.16
CA PHE A 137 8.29 -9.08 -10.42
C PHE A 137 8.37 -7.58 -10.68
N LEU A 138 9.56 -6.99 -10.60
CA LEU A 138 9.75 -5.55 -10.75
C LEU A 138 9.44 -5.06 -12.17
N LEU A 139 9.69 -5.92 -13.18
CA LEU A 139 9.33 -5.62 -14.56
C LEU A 139 7.82 -5.73 -14.78
N ALA A 140 7.17 -6.73 -14.19
CA ALA A 140 5.72 -6.86 -14.22
C ALA A 140 5.03 -5.65 -13.54
N LEU A 141 5.58 -5.21 -12.40
CA LEU A 141 5.09 -4.01 -11.71
C LEU A 141 5.34 -2.73 -12.52
N ALA A 142 6.51 -2.59 -13.15
CA ALA A 142 6.80 -1.46 -14.04
C ALA A 142 5.84 -1.41 -15.25
N ASP A 143 5.58 -2.57 -15.87
CA ASP A 143 4.64 -2.68 -16.99
C ASP A 143 3.20 -2.33 -16.56
N GLN A 144 2.77 -2.78 -15.38
CA GLN A 144 1.46 -2.41 -14.82
C GLN A 144 1.34 -0.89 -14.62
N LEU A 145 2.33 -0.27 -13.96
CA LEU A 145 2.33 1.18 -13.73
C LEU A 145 2.40 1.99 -15.03
N THR A 146 2.99 1.42 -16.08
CA THR A 146 3.07 2.06 -17.41
C THR A 146 1.74 1.97 -18.15
N ARG A 147 1.09 0.80 -18.15
CA ARG A 147 -0.10 0.55 -18.98
C ARG A 147 -1.41 0.97 -18.31
N LYS A 148 -1.48 0.85 -16.98
CA LYS A 148 -2.70 1.04 -16.20
C LYS A 148 -2.43 1.72 -14.85
N PRO A 149 -1.82 2.92 -14.83
CA PRO A 149 -1.59 3.63 -13.57
C PRO A 149 -2.88 3.85 -12.77
N GLU A 150 -4.01 4.03 -13.45
CA GLU A 150 -5.35 4.22 -12.87
C GLU A 150 -5.77 3.07 -11.94
N THR A 151 -5.33 1.84 -12.20
CA THR A 151 -5.69 0.68 -11.36
C THR A 151 -5.16 0.79 -9.93
N VAL A 152 -4.13 1.60 -9.71
CA VAL A 152 -3.56 1.89 -8.39
C VAL A 152 -3.98 3.29 -7.93
N THR A 153 -4.08 4.27 -8.84
CA THR A 153 -4.34 5.66 -8.46
C THR A 153 -5.81 5.96 -8.22
N GLU A 154 -6.74 5.43 -9.02
CA GLU A 154 -8.18 5.70 -8.87
C GLU A 154 -8.71 5.31 -7.49
N PRO A 155 -8.43 4.10 -6.96
CA PRO A 155 -8.94 3.74 -5.65
C PRO A 155 -8.39 4.68 -4.57
N LEU A 156 -7.15 5.17 -4.71
CA LEU A 156 -6.48 6.04 -3.73
C LEU A 156 -6.78 7.53 -3.92
N SER A 157 -7.69 7.90 -4.83
CA SER A 157 -7.98 9.30 -5.21
C SER A 157 -9.04 10.00 -4.34
N VAL A 158 -9.58 9.32 -3.34
CA VAL A 158 -10.67 9.78 -2.46
C VAL A 158 -10.21 10.80 -1.42
#